data_AF-A0A938JSG3-F1
#
_entry.id   AF-A0A938JSG3-F1
#
_cell.length_a   1.000
_cell.length_b   1.000
_cell.length_c   1.000
_cell.angle_alpha   90.00
_cell.angle_beta   90.00
_cell.angle_gamma   90.00
#
_symmetry.space_group_name_H-M   'P 1'
#
loop_
_entity.id
_entity.type
_entity.pdbx_description
1 polymer ?
#
loop_
_entity_poly.entity_id
_entity_poly.type
_entity_poly.pdbx_seq_one_letter_code
_entity_poly.pdbx_strand_id
1 'polypeptide(L)'
;MAYEMTPLACRTVMAAIHPFIDNEIEDSAVFNAIALHLQSCPACAERTERERKHISILRELLSRSCVEVTPLDVEERIILQIQGIAAQMQAPGFFERTTTQVFSQYRKTEITIDGETTIEIEESHEIRRDFPF
;
A
#
# COMPACT_ATOMS: atom_id res chain seq x y z
N MET A 1 7.70 -19.67 17.70
CA MET A 1 7.70 -18.55 18.68
C MET A 1 6.59 -17.60 18.25
N ALA A 2 5.46 -17.60 18.95
CA ALA A 2 4.39 -16.65 18.68
C ALA A 2 4.82 -15.30 19.26
N TYR A 3 5.00 -14.30 18.40
CA TYR A 3 5.27 -12.94 18.83
C TYR A 3 3.95 -12.37 19.39
N GLU A 4 3.78 -12.42 20.71
CA GLU A 4 2.69 -11.72 21.37
C GLU A 4 2.87 -10.22 21.15
N MET A 5 2.14 -9.68 20.17
CA MET A 5 2.01 -8.25 19.96
C MET A 5 1.19 -7.68 21.12
N THR A 6 1.87 -7.21 22.16
CA THR A 6 1.21 -6.46 23.24
C THR A 6 0.52 -5.22 22.64
N PRO A 7 -0.75 -4.97 22.97
CA PRO A 7 -1.48 -3.85 22.39
C PRO A 7 -0.83 -2.53 22.82
N LEU A 8 -0.39 -1.72 21.85
CA LEU A 8 0.17 -0.40 22.14
C LEU A 8 -0.88 0.51 22.80
N ALA A 9 -0.46 1.21 23.84
CA ALA A 9 -1.27 2.23 24.49
C ALA A 9 -1.31 3.52 23.64
N CYS A 10 -2.45 4.20 23.62
CA CYS A 10 -2.63 5.46 22.88
C CYS A 10 -1.56 6.51 23.23
N ARG A 11 -1.15 6.59 24.51
CA ARG A 11 -0.09 7.51 24.96
C ARG A 11 1.24 7.29 24.24
N THR A 12 1.58 6.03 23.95
CA THR A 12 2.83 5.66 23.28
C THR A 12 2.79 6.07 21.82
N VAL A 13 1.65 5.86 21.16
CA VAL A 13 1.41 6.31 19.78
C VAL A 13 1.49 7.83 19.68
N MET A 14 0.88 8.55 20.63
CA MET A 14 0.92 10.01 20.66
C MET A 14 2.32 10.57 20.91
N ALA A 15 3.13 9.91 21.74
CA ALA A 15 4.51 10.30 21.95
C ALA A 15 5.36 10.12 20.68
N ALA A 16 5.04 9.12 19.86
CA ALA A 16 5.74 8.80 18.61
C ALA A 16 5.10 9.42 17.35
N ILE A 17 4.13 10.33 17.48
CA ILE A 17 3.32 10.82 16.35
C ILE A 17 4.16 11.52 15.27
N HIS A 18 5.12 12.37 15.66
CA HIS A 18 5.98 13.09 14.73
C HIS A 18 6.96 12.17 13.99
N PRO A 19 7.79 11.35 14.66
CA PRO A 19 8.69 10.43 13.95
C PRO A 19 7.92 9.40 13.13
N PHE A 20 6.70 9.02 13.52
CA PHE A 20 5.82 8.19 12.69
C PHE A 20 5.39 8.91 11.40
N ILE A 21 4.99 10.19 11.49
CA ILE A 21 4.59 11.00 10.32
C ILE A 21 5.77 11.22 9.37
N ASP A 22 6.97 11.45 9.92
CA ASP A 22 8.18 11.73 9.14
C ASP A 22 8.90 10.46 8.66
N ASN A 23 8.37 9.28 8.97
CA ASN A 23 8.95 7.96 8.68
C ASN A 23 10.36 7.77 9.27
N GLU A 24 10.59 8.32 10.45
CA GLU A 24 11.86 8.25 11.19
C GLU A 24 11.92 7.09 12.20
N ILE A 25 10.97 6.16 12.14
CA ILE A 25 10.98 4.96 12.99
C ILE A 25 11.78 3.87 12.30
N GLU A 26 12.98 3.60 12.80
CA GLU A 26 13.88 2.57 12.25
C GLU A 26 13.37 1.14 12.47
N ASP A 27 12.77 0.88 13.65
CA ASP A 27 12.25 -0.44 13.98
C ASP A 27 10.90 -0.69 13.28
N SER A 28 10.95 -1.52 12.24
CA SER A 28 9.77 -1.93 11.48
C SER A 28 8.68 -2.60 12.34
N ALA A 29 9.03 -3.30 13.42
CA ALA A 29 8.04 -3.89 14.32
C ALA A 29 7.27 -2.80 15.07
N VAL A 30 7.96 -1.76 15.52
CA VAL A 30 7.36 -0.60 16.19
C VAL A 30 6.50 0.20 15.21
N PHE A 31 7.01 0.47 14.01
CA PHE A 31 6.24 1.16 12.97
C PHE A 31 4.93 0.43 12.66
N ASN A 32 5.00 -0.89 12.44
CA ASN A 32 3.83 -1.71 12.14
C ASN A 32 2.84 -1.77 13.32
N ALA A 33 3.34 -1.81 14.55
CA ALA A 33 2.48 -1.85 15.72
C ALA A 33 1.74 -0.51 15.95
N ILE A 34 2.39 0.63 15.63
CA ILE A 34 1.72 1.94 15.60
C ILE A 34 0.70 2.00 14.47
N ALA A 35 1.05 1.55 13.26
CA ALA A 35 0.14 1.53 12.12
C ALA A 35 -1.12 0.70 12.41
N LEU A 36 -0.96 -0.48 13.02
CA LEU A 36 -2.06 -1.33 13.45
C LEU A 36 -2.93 -0.66 14.53
N HIS A 37 -2.32 0.06 15.47
CA HIS A 37 -3.07 0.84 16.45
C HIS A 37 -3.90 1.95 15.79
N LEU A 38 -3.35 2.66 14.80
CA LEU A 38 -4.06 3.71 14.08
C LEU A 38 -5.24 3.16 13.26
N GLN A 39 -5.16 1.91 12.79
CA GLN A 39 -6.29 1.25 12.12
C GLN A 39 -7.44 0.90 13.09
N SER A 40 -7.12 0.62 14.35
CA SER A 40 -8.08 0.16 15.36
C SER A 40 -8.59 1.27 16.30
N CYS A 41 -7.86 2.40 16.43
CA CYS A 41 -8.22 3.51 17.30
C CYS A 41 -8.52 4.80 16.51
N PRO A 42 -9.80 5.14 16.27
CA PRO A 42 -10.17 6.30 15.46
C PRO A 42 -9.73 7.64 16.07
N ALA A 43 -9.72 7.76 17.40
CA ALA A 43 -9.25 8.97 18.08
C ALA A 43 -7.76 9.25 17.82
N CYS A 44 -6.93 8.19 17.77
CA CYS A 44 -5.52 8.32 17.44
C CYS A 44 -5.30 8.61 15.97
N ALA A 45 -6.07 7.98 15.08
CA ALA A 45 -6.04 8.23 13.64
C ALA A 45 -6.38 9.69 13.31
N GLU A 46 -7.49 10.21 13.85
CA GLU A 46 -7.93 11.58 13.60
C GLU A 46 -6.90 12.61 14.09
N ARG A 47 -6.30 12.36 15.26
CA ARG A 47 -5.24 13.24 15.77
C ARG A 47 -3.99 13.20 14.90
N THR A 48 -3.58 12.02 14.43
CA THR A 48 -2.46 11.87 13.50
C THR A 48 -2.71 12.63 12.20
N GLU A 49 -3.93 12.57 11.67
CA GLU A 49 -4.31 13.33 10.49
C GLU A 49 -4.31 14.85 10.72
N ARG A 50 -4.74 15.30 11.91
CA ARG A 50 -4.62 16.71 12.30
C ARG A 50 -3.16 17.17 12.36
N GLU A 51 -2.27 16.40 12.99
CA GLU A 51 -0.85 16.76 13.03
C GLU A 51 -0.21 16.75 11.63
N ARG A 52 -0.57 15.79 10.75
CA ARG A 52 -0.12 15.79 9.34
C ARG A 52 -0.49 17.08 8.62
N LYS A 53 -1.73 17.56 8.80
CA LYS A 53 -2.18 18.83 8.22
C LYS A 53 -1.41 20.01 8.78
N HIS A 54 -1.18 20.06 10.09
CA HIS A 54 -0.39 21.12 10.72
C HIS A 54 1.05 21.15 10.18
N ILE A 55 1.72 20.00 10.11
CA ILE A 55 3.08 19.88 9.56
C ILE A 55 3.12 20.31 8.10
N SER A 56 2.13 19.92 7.30
CA SER A 56 2.03 20.33 5.89
C SER A 56 1.95 21.84 5.73
N ILE A 57 1.09 22.50 6.51
CA ILE A 57 0.95 23.97 6.50
C ILE A 57 2.27 24.64 6.91
N LEU A 58 2.92 24.15 7.98
CA LEU A 58 4.20 24.68 8.42
C LEU A 58 5.29 24.52 7.34
N ARG A 59 5.36 23.35 6.70
CA ARG A 59 6.29 23.10 5.58
C ARG A 59 6.03 24.03 4.41
N GLU A 60 4.77 24.27 4.05
CA GLU A 60 4.42 25.20 2.97
C GLU A 60 4.81 26.64 3.29
N LEU A 61 4.60 27.09 4.53
CA LEU A 61 5.00 28.43 4.96
C LEU A 61 6.53 28.59 4.95
N LEU A 62 7.27 27.56 5.38
CA LEU A 62 8.73 27.57 5.44
C LEU A 62 9.36 27.44 4.03
N SER A 63 8.81 26.60 3.16
CA SER A 63 9.35 26.39 1.80
C SER A 63 9.29 27.67 0.96
N ARG A 64 8.31 28.55 1.20
CA ARG A 64 8.25 29.88 0.57
C ARG A 64 9.42 30.79 0.96
N SER A 65 10.06 30.53 2.11
CA SER A 65 11.22 31.29 2.59
C SER A 65 12.57 30.66 2.20
N CYS A 66 12.60 29.35 1.99
CA CYS A 66 13.79 28.60 1.58
C CYS A 66 13.76 28.35 0.06
N VAL A 67 14.25 29.31 -0.73
CA VAL A 67 14.39 29.16 -2.18
C VAL A 67 15.80 28.66 -2.50
N GLU A 68 15.99 27.35 -2.44
CA GLU A 68 17.22 26.72 -2.96
C GLU A 68 17.11 26.55 -4.48
N VAL A 69 18.20 26.89 -5.18
CA VAL A 69 18.27 26.74 -6.64
C VAL A 69 18.73 25.32 -6.96
N THR A 70 17.86 24.54 -7.59
CA THR A 70 18.23 23.22 -8.12
C THR A 70 19.29 23.38 -9.22
N PRO A 71 20.39 22.61 -9.18
CA PRO A 71 21.37 22.59 -10.27
C PRO A 71 20.72 22.20 -11.60
N LEU A 72 21.12 22.85 -12.70
CA LEU A 72 20.51 22.69 -14.03
C LEU A 72 20.63 21.26 -14.60
N ASP A 73 21.60 20.48 -14.15
CA ASP A 73 21.84 19.10 -14.62
C ASP A 73 20.96 18.06 -13.94
N VAL A 74 20.42 18.36 -12.75
CA VAL A 74 19.65 17.39 -11.96
C VAL A 74 18.31 17.09 -12.64
N GLU A 75 17.65 18.10 -13.19
CA GLU A 75 16.38 17.93 -13.90
C GLU A 75 16.57 17.02 -15.13
N GLU A 76 17.61 17.28 -15.94
CA GLU A 76 17.94 16.47 -17.11
C GLU A 76 18.24 15.01 -16.71
N ARG A 77 19.02 14.80 -15.64
CA ARG A 77 19.33 13.46 -15.12
C ARG A 77 18.10 12.71 -14.64
N ILE A 78 17.18 13.39 -13.95
CA ILE A 78 15.91 12.80 -13.51
C ILE A 78 15.07 12.37 -14.71
N ILE A 79 14.95 13.23 -15.73
CA ILE A 79 14.20 12.93 -16.95
C ILE A 79 14.78 11.69 -17.65
N LEU A 80 16.10 11.65 -17.84
CA LEU A 80 16.79 10.51 -18.45
C LEU A 80 16.58 9.22 -17.64
N GLN A 81 16.63 9.30 -16.32
CA GLN A 81 16.41 8.16 -15.44
C GLN A 81 14.96 7.64 -15.53
N ILE A 82 13.97 8.53 -15.54
CA ILE A 82 12.55 8.17 -15.70
C ILE A 82 12.34 7.50 -17.06
N GLN A 83 12.91 8.04 -18.13
CA GLN A 83 12.85 7.44 -19.47
C GLN A 83 13.51 6.06 -19.51
N GLY A 84 14.65 5.88 -18.85
CA GLY A 84 15.32 4.60 -18.73
C GLY A 84 14.47 3.55 -18.00
N ILE A 85 13.81 3.93 -16.89
CA ILE A 85 12.89 3.05 -16.17
C ILE A 85 11.69 2.70 -17.05
N ALA A 86 11.09 3.69 -17.73
CA ALA A 86 9.95 3.45 -18.62
C ALA A 86 10.30 2.49 -19.78
N ALA A 87 11.49 2.64 -20.37
CA ALA A 87 11.98 1.73 -21.41
C ALA A 87 12.20 0.30 -20.87
N GLN A 88 12.71 0.15 -19.65
CA GLN A 88 12.84 -1.15 -18.98
C GLN A 88 11.47 -1.79 -18.73
N MET A 89 10.46 -0.99 -18.34
CA MET A 89 9.09 -1.48 -18.14
C MET A 89 8.40 -1.92 -19.44
N GLN A 90 8.78 -1.32 -20.57
CA GLN A 90 8.27 -1.66 -21.91
C GLN A 90 9.03 -2.82 -22.57
N ALA A 91 10.17 -3.24 -22.00
CA ALA A 91 10.92 -4.37 -22.53
C ALA A 91 10.08 -5.65 -22.44
N PRO A 92 10.01 -6.46 -23.52
CA PRO A 92 9.40 -7.78 -23.46
C PRO A 92 10.08 -8.59 -22.36
N GLY A 93 9.29 -9.16 -21.45
CA GLY A 93 9.77 -9.91 -20.29
C GLY A 93 9.72 -9.17 -18.94
N PHE A 94 9.49 -7.85 -18.90
CA PHE A 94 9.42 -7.10 -17.64
C PHE A 94 8.24 -7.55 -16.77
N PHE A 95 7.05 -7.68 -17.37
CA PHE A 95 5.88 -8.25 -16.69
C PHE A 95 5.85 -9.79 -16.69
N GLU A 96 6.66 -10.46 -17.51
CA GLU A 96 6.74 -11.94 -17.50
C GLU A 96 7.41 -12.49 -16.23
N ARG A 97 8.16 -11.68 -15.47
CA ARG A 97 8.72 -12.13 -14.18
C ARG A 97 7.70 -12.28 -13.05
N THR A 98 6.47 -11.78 -13.20
CA THR A 98 5.41 -11.99 -12.19
C THR A 98 4.03 -11.84 -12.82
N THR A 99 3.63 -12.81 -13.66
CA THR A 99 2.24 -12.86 -14.14
C THR A 99 1.39 -13.60 -13.11
N THR A 100 0.39 -12.92 -12.55
CA THR A 100 -0.68 -13.58 -11.79
C THR A 100 -1.82 -13.83 -12.77
N GLN A 101 -2.10 -15.10 -13.07
CA GLN A 101 -3.23 -15.47 -13.92
C GLN A 101 -4.42 -15.84 -13.03
N VAL A 102 -5.56 -15.18 -13.23
CA VAL A 102 -6.82 -15.48 -12.54
C VAL A 102 -7.75 -16.18 -13.52
N PHE A 103 -8.12 -17.41 -13.22
CA PHE A 103 -9.10 -18.19 -13.97
C PHE A 103 -10.43 -18.20 -13.22
N SER A 104 -11.50 -17.77 -13.88
CA SER A 104 -12.87 -17.88 -13.36
C SER A 104 -13.64 -18.91 -14.17
N GLN A 105 -14.17 -19.94 -13.52
CA GLN A 105 -15.01 -20.96 -14.15
C GLN A 105 -16.44 -20.86 -13.61
N TYR A 106 -17.39 -20.70 -14.54
CA TYR A 106 -18.82 -20.75 -14.25
C TYR A 106 -19.39 -22.10 -14.68
N ARG A 107 -19.99 -22.84 -13.74
CA ARG A 107 -20.71 -24.08 -14.01
C ARG A 107 -22.17 -23.91 -13.58
N LYS A 108 -23.09 -24.07 -14.53
CA LYS A 108 -24.54 -24.13 -14.27
C LYS A 108 -25.02 -25.58 -14.44
N THR A 109 -25.68 -26.11 -13.42
CA THR A 109 -26.41 -27.38 -13.49
C THR A 109 -27.89 -27.12 -13.26
N GLU A 110 -28.72 -27.56 -14.21
CA GLU A 110 -30.17 -27.40 -14.16
C GLU A 110 -30.79 -28.78 -14.00
N ILE A 111 -31.58 -28.95 -12.94
CA ILE A 111 -32.20 -30.21 -12.59
C ILE A 111 -33.70 -29.97 -12.47
N THR A 112 -34.49 -30.60 -13.34
CA THR A 112 -35.95 -30.52 -13.32
C THR A 112 -36.50 -31.85 -12.82
N ILE A 113 -37.16 -31.83 -11.67
CA ILE A 113 -37.82 -33.00 -11.06
C ILE A 113 -39.26 -32.58 -10.76
N ASP A 114 -40.22 -33.38 -11.23
CA ASP A 114 -41.66 -33.20 -10.98
C ASP A 114 -42.24 -31.81 -11.32
N GLY A 115 -41.67 -31.14 -12.33
CA GLY A 115 -42.14 -29.84 -12.82
C GLY A 115 -41.55 -28.63 -12.08
N GLU A 116 -40.71 -28.85 -11.07
CA GLU A 116 -39.91 -27.82 -10.41
C GLU A 116 -38.47 -27.88 -10.96
N THR A 117 -37.98 -26.76 -11.47
CA THR A 117 -36.62 -26.63 -12.01
C THR A 117 -35.74 -25.94 -11.00
N THR A 118 -34.75 -26.68 -10.49
CA THR A 118 -33.71 -26.13 -9.63
C THR A 118 -32.48 -25.80 -10.47
N ILE A 119 -32.01 -24.56 -10.35
CA ILE A 119 -30.79 -24.09 -11.00
C ILE A 119 -29.73 -23.92 -9.93
N GLU A 120 -28.65 -24.68 -10.06
CA GLU A 120 -27.46 -24.54 -9.22
C GLU A 120 -26.34 -23.91 -10.06
N ILE A 121 -25.75 -22.85 -9.53
CA ILE A 121 -24.65 -22.11 -10.16
C ILE A 121 -23.44 -22.19 -9.23
N GLU A 122 -22.37 -22.79 -9.71
CA GLU A 122 -21.08 -22.87 -9.03
C GLU A 122 -20.08 -21.95 -9.74
N GLU A 123 -19.45 -21.06 -8.96
CA GLU A 123 -18.42 -20.14 -9.42
C GLU A 123 -17.11 -20.46 -8.69
N SER A 124 -16.09 -20.90 -9.43
CA SER A 124 -14.77 -21.18 -8.88
C SER A 124 -13.72 -20.22 -9.43
N HIS A 125 -12.82 -19.79 -8.56
CA HIS A 125 -11.71 -18.90 -8.88
C HIS A 125 -10.39 -19.61 -8.59
N GLU A 126 -9.53 -19.71 -9.60
CA GLU A 126 -8.17 -20.23 -9.45
C GLU A 126 -7.16 -19.11 -9.73
N ILE A 127 -6.27 -18.86 -8.76
CA ILE A 127 -5.19 -17.87 -8.90
C ILE A 127 -3.87 -18.63 -8.99
N ARG A 128 -3.26 -18.62 -10.17
CA ARG A 128 -1.92 -19.20 -10.37
C ARG A 128 -0.87 -18.11 -10.32
N ARG A 129 0.16 -18.33 -9.51
CA ARG A 129 1.41 -17.54 -9.52
C ARG A 129 2.49 -18.41 -10.11
N ASP A 130 2.80 -18.18 -11.37
CA ASP A 130 3.94 -18.85 -11.99
C ASP A 130 5.21 -18.11 -11.55
N PHE A 131 6.04 -18.78 -10.75
CA PHE A 131 7.37 -18.30 -10.39
C PHE A 131 8.35 -18.72 -11.50
N PRO A 132 9.02 -17.78 -12.18
CA PRO A 132 10.01 -18.14 -13.19
C PRO A 132 11.28 -18.68 -12.51
N PHE A 133 11.84 -19.76 -13.08
CA PHE A 133 13.19 -20.24 -12.79
C PHE A 133 14.23 -19.34 -13.48
#